data_AF-A0A953W6J5-F1
#
_entry.id   AF-A0A953W6J5-F1
#
_cell.length_a   1.000
_cell.length_b   1.000
_cell.length_c   1.000
_cell.angle_alpha   90.00
_cell.angle_beta   90.00
_cell.angle_gamma   90.00
#
_symmetry.space_group_name_H-M   'P 1'
#
loop_
_entity.id
_entity.type
_entity.pdbx_description
1 polymer ?
#
loop_
_entity_poly.entity_id
_entity_poly.type
_entity_poly.pdbx_seq_one_letter_code
_entity_poly.pdbx_strand_id
1 'polypeptide(L)'
;AIMAVIAVSSIFIRPALVDGLALHEWFSPIHLFSLLTFYALGQGIYLLARGGATMKYHSRPFIGLFIGGLVVAGVLSFLPGRIMHQVAFGG
;
A
#
# COMPACT_ATOMS: atom_id res chain seq x y z
N ALA A 1 2.52 13.13 7.60
CA ALA A 1 1.44 13.68 6.74
C ALA A 1 1.46 13.08 5.33
N ILE A 2 2.58 13.11 4.61
CA ILE A 2 2.67 12.63 3.21
C ILE A 2 2.13 11.19 3.01
N MET A 3 2.49 10.26 3.89
CA MET A 3 1.98 8.88 3.78
C MET A 3 0.46 8.77 3.88
N ALA A 4 -0.17 9.60 4.72
CA ALA A 4 -1.63 9.61 4.85
C ALA A 4 -2.28 10.19 3.58
N VAL A 5 -1.70 11.25 3.00
CA VAL A 5 -2.18 11.83 1.74
C VAL A 5 -2.10 10.81 0.60
N ILE A 6 -0.98 10.10 0.48
CA ILE A 6 -0.79 9.05 -0.53
C ILE A 6 -1.80 7.92 -0.31
N ALA A 7 -1.98 7.45 0.94
CA ALA A 7 -2.92 6.38 1.27
C ALA A 7 -4.39 6.76 1.02
N VAL A 8 -4.75 8.03 1.21
CA VAL A 8 -6.08 8.55 0.85
C VAL A 8 -6.22 8.61 -0.67
N SER A 9 -5.21 9.13 -1.37
CA SER A 9 -5.22 9.23 -2.83
C SER A 9 -5.31 7.85 -3.50
N SER A 10 -4.64 6.83 -2.95
CA SER A 10 -4.63 5.48 -3.51
C SER A 10 -5.98 4.77 -3.45
N ILE A 11 -6.91 5.20 -2.59
CA ILE A 11 -8.30 4.69 -2.57
C ILE A 11 -9.05 5.03 -3.86
N PHE A 12 -8.64 6.09 -4.55
CA PHE A 12 -9.30 6.55 -5.79
C PHE A 12 -8.68 5.95 -7.06
N ILE A 13 -7.70 5.04 -6.95
CA ILE A 13 -7.08 4.39 -8.11
C ILE A 13 -8.05 3.39 -8.70
N ARG A 14 -8.43 3.60 -9.97
CA ARG A 14 -9.40 2.76 -10.70
C ARG A 14 -8.70 1.86 -11.71
N PRO A 15 -9.27 0.68 -12.02
CA PRO A 15 -8.83 -0.10 -13.17
C PRO A 15 -8.96 0.73 -14.45
N ALA A 16 -7.87 0.91 -15.20
CA ALA A 16 -7.84 1.73 -16.42
C ALA A 16 -8.54 1.07 -17.63
N LEU A 17 -9.00 -0.17 -17.50
CA LEU A 17 -9.46 -1.01 -18.61
C LEU A 17 -10.98 -1.04 -18.80
N VAL A 18 -11.77 -0.51 -17.86
CA VAL A 18 -13.24 -0.57 -17.92
C VAL A 18 -13.85 0.74 -17.40
N ASP A 19 -14.46 1.50 -18.31
CA ASP A 19 -15.24 2.68 -17.96
C ASP A 19 -16.63 2.25 -17.44
N GLY A 20 -17.12 2.90 -16.37
CA GLY A 20 -18.49 2.69 -15.87
C GLY A 20 -18.69 1.54 -14.86
N LEU A 21 -17.62 0.95 -14.32
CA LEU A 21 -17.70 -0.07 -13.26
C LEU A 21 -18.56 0.39 -12.06
N ALA A 22 -19.27 -0.54 -11.43
CA ALA A 22 -19.96 -0.27 -10.17
C ALA A 22 -18.94 -0.08 -9.01
N LEU A 23 -19.31 0.70 -7.98
CA LEU A 23 -18.45 1.02 -6.82
C LEU A 23 -17.77 -0.19 -6.17
N HIS A 24 -18.43 -1.35 -6.15
CA HIS A 24 -17.89 -2.58 -5.56
C HIS A 24 -16.78 -3.21 -6.42
N GLU A 25 -16.77 -2.97 -7.74
CA GLU A 25 -15.74 -3.46 -8.65
C GLU A 25 -14.55 -2.49 -8.77
N TRP A 26 -14.62 -1.32 -8.11
CA TRP A 26 -13.50 -0.36 -8.05
C TRP A 26 -12.39 -0.85 -7.11
N PHE A 27 -12.77 -1.60 -6.07
CA PHE A 27 -11.83 -2.14 -5.09
C PHE A 27 -11.11 -3.37 -5.63
N SER A 28 -9.94 -3.14 -6.23
CA SER A 28 -9.03 -4.21 -6.61
C SER A 28 -8.10 -4.63 -5.44
N PRO A 29 -7.45 -5.82 -5.52
CA PRO A 29 -6.56 -6.32 -4.46
C PRO A 29 -5.47 -5.35 -4.01
N ILE A 30 -5.07 -4.39 -4.86
CA ILE A 30 -4.07 -3.37 -4.51
C ILE A 30 -4.55 -2.42 -3.40
N HIS A 31 -5.87 -2.26 -3.22
CA HIS A 31 -6.43 -1.39 -2.17
C HIS A 31 -6.16 -1.94 -0.77
N LEU A 32 -5.83 -3.23 -0.65
CA LEU A 32 -5.38 -3.83 0.61
C LEU A 32 -4.09 -3.14 1.13
N PHE A 33 -3.23 -2.65 0.25
CA PHE A 33 -2.03 -1.90 0.64
C PHE A 33 -2.36 -0.53 1.25
N SER A 34 -3.45 0.11 0.83
CA SER A 34 -3.96 1.34 1.45
C SER A 34 -4.41 1.08 2.89
N LEU A 35 -5.18 0.00 3.11
CA LEU A 35 -5.61 -0.42 4.45
C LEU A 35 -4.43 -0.77 5.35
N LEU A 36 -3.44 -1.50 4.83
CA LEU A 36 -2.20 -1.81 5.52
C LEU A 36 -1.45 -0.52 5.95
N THR A 37 -1.43 0.49 5.08
CA THR A 37 -0.79 1.77 5.36
C THR A 37 -1.48 2.51 6.52
N PHE A 38 -2.81 2.60 6.50
CA PHE A 38 -3.56 3.22 7.61
C PHE A 38 -3.38 2.45 8.92
N TYR A 39 -3.39 1.12 8.86
CA TYR A 39 -3.13 0.28 10.03
C TYR A 39 -1.73 0.55 10.62
N ALA A 40 -0.69 0.55 9.78
CA ALA A 40 0.68 0.82 10.21
C ALA A 40 0.86 2.23 10.79
N LEU A 41 0.22 3.23 10.20
CA LEU A 41 0.20 4.61 10.72
C LEU A 41 -0.42 4.67 12.12
N GLY A 42 -1.60 4.06 12.31
CA GLY A 42 -2.28 4.01 13.60
C GLY A 42 -1.47 3.28 14.67
N GLN A 43 -0.91 2.11 14.32
CA GLN A 43 0.00 1.35 15.19
C GLN A 43 1.24 2.16 15.58
N GLY A 44 1.89 2.83 14.62
CA GLY A 44 3.04 3.68 14.87
C GLY A 44 2.71 4.79 15.86
N ILE A 45 1.63 5.54 15.62
CA ILE A 45 1.20 6.63 16.51
C ILE A 45 0.88 6.11 17.91
N TYR A 46 0.15 4.99 18.01
CA TYR A 46 -0.18 4.36 19.29
C TYR A 46 1.07 3.95 20.08
N LEU A 47 2.03 3.30 19.42
CA LEU A 47 3.28 2.86 20.05
C LEU A 47 4.14 4.04 20.50
N LEU A 48 4.14 5.14 19.74
CA LEU A 48 4.82 6.37 20.14
C LEU A 48 4.14 7.02 21.36
N ALA A 49 2.82 7.12 21.35
CA ALA A 49 2.06 7.71 22.44
C ALA A 49 2.19 6.91 23.76
N ARG A 50 2.27 5.58 23.67
CA ARG A 50 2.38 4.69 24.84
C ARG A 50 3.82 4.50 25.33
N GLY A 51 4.80 4.49 24.42
CA GLY A 51 6.20 4.19 24.73
C GLY A 51 7.11 5.41 24.90
N GLY A 52 6.68 6.60 24.45
CA GLY A 52 7.52 7.79 24.38
C GLY A 52 8.52 7.76 23.20
N ALA A 53 9.18 8.89 22.96
CA ALA A 53 10.07 9.10 21.81
C ALA A 53 11.33 8.22 21.81
N THR A 54 11.72 7.70 22.96
CA THR A 54 12.89 6.82 23.14
C THR A 54 12.64 5.37 22.71
N MET A 55 11.37 5.01 22.44
CA MET A 55 10.96 3.64 22.23
C MET A 55 11.08 3.23 20.75
N LYS A 56 12.02 2.33 20.45
CA LYS A 56 12.26 1.81 19.08
C LYS A 56 11.07 1.02 18.49
N TYR A 57 10.04 0.70 19.29
CA TYR A 57 8.88 -0.06 18.80
C TYR A 57 8.04 0.72 17.79
N HIS A 58 8.07 2.06 17.80
CA HIS A 58 7.39 2.91 16.82
C HIS A 58 7.80 2.60 15.36
N SER A 59 9.05 2.21 15.11
CA SER A 59 9.55 1.98 13.75
C SER A 59 9.09 0.66 13.15
N ARG A 60 8.72 -0.33 13.97
CA ARG A 60 8.40 -1.70 13.50
C ARG A 60 7.20 -1.73 12.54
N PRO A 61 6.08 -1.03 12.79
CA PRO A 61 4.99 -0.92 11.83
C PRO A 61 5.42 -0.33 10.48
N PHE A 62 6.31 0.66 10.46
CA PHE A 62 6.79 1.27 9.22
C PHE A 62 7.74 0.36 8.44
N ILE A 63 8.58 -0.41 9.13
CA ILE A 63 9.42 -1.44 8.50
C ILE A 63 8.53 -2.52 7.87
N GLY A 64 7.50 -2.98 8.60
CA GLY A 64 6.50 -3.89 8.05
C GLY A 64 5.80 -3.31 6.82
N LEU A 65 5.46 -2.03 6.85
CA LEU A 65 4.86 -1.33 5.72
C LEU A 65 5.83 -1.20 4.53
N PHE A 66 7.13 -1.00 4.76
CA PHE A 66 8.12 -0.98 3.68
C PHE A 66 8.20 -2.35 2.99
N ILE A 67 8.29 -3.43 3.77
CA ILE A 67 8.38 -4.78 3.23
C ILE A 67 7.06 -5.17 2.52
N GLY A 68 5.92 -5.03 3.20
CA GLY A 68 4.62 -5.43 2.65
C GLY A 68 4.08 -4.46 1.60
N GLY A 69 4.22 -3.16 1.81
CA GLY A 69 3.64 -2.11 0.97
C GLY A 69 4.49 -1.72 -0.24
N LEU A 70 5.82 -1.86 -0.19
CA LEU A 70 6.70 -1.55 -1.32
C LEU A 70 7.31 -2.80 -1.93
N VAL A 71 7.98 -3.64 -1.15
CA VAL A 71 8.72 -4.80 -1.70
C VAL A 71 7.75 -5.82 -2.28
N VAL A 72 6.77 -6.27 -1.48
CA VAL A 72 5.76 -7.25 -1.94
C VAL A 72 4.93 -6.66 -3.08
N ALA A 73 4.47 -5.41 -2.97
CA ALA A 73 3.72 -4.75 -4.06
C ALA A 73 4.54 -4.65 -5.36
N GLY A 74 5.84 -4.35 -5.26
CA GLY A 74 6.77 -4.34 -6.37
C GLY A 74 6.87 -5.71 -7.04
N VAL A 75 7.06 -6.77 -6.26
CA VAL A 75 7.10 -8.15 -6.78
C VAL A 75 5.77 -8.52 -7.46
N LEU A 76 4.62 -8.18 -6.87
CA LEU A 76 3.31 -8.44 -7.47
C LEU A 76 3.09 -7.70 -8.80
N SER A 77 3.78 -6.58 -9.02
CA SER A 77 3.73 -5.86 -10.29
C SER A 77 4.35 -6.64 -11.44
N PHE A 78 5.17 -7.66 -11.16
CA PHE A 78 5.72 -8.58 -12.16
C PHE A 78 4.85 -9.81 -12.41
N LEU A 79 3.63 -9.90 -11.85
CA LEU A 79 2.69 -10.97 -12.23
C LEU A 79 2.31 -10.87 -13.72
N PRO A 80 2.08 -12.01 -14.40
CA PRO A 80 1.68 -12.02 -15.81
C PRO A 80 0.40 -11.22 -16.02
N GLY A 81 0.36 -10.44 -17.11
CA GLY A 81 -0.72 -9.48 -17.39
C GLY A 81 -0.54 -8.08 -16.78
N ARG A 82 0.56 -7.83 -16.05
CA ARG A 82 0.97 -6.48 -15.60
C ARG A 82 2.05 -5.89 -16.51
N ILE A 83 2.14 -4.56 -16.53
CA ILE A 83 3.07 -3.82 -17.38
C ILE A 83 4.54 -4.20 -17.07
N MET A 84 4.93 -4.28 -15.79
CA MET A 84 6.31 -4.61 -15.44
C MET A 84 6.73 -6.02 -15.87
N HIS A 85 5.79 -6.97 -15.92
CA HIS A 85 6.05 -8.29 -16.50
C HIS A 85 6.37 -8.19 -18.00
N GLN A 86 5.61 -7.39 -18.76
CA GLN A 86 5.87 -7.18 -20.19
C GLN A 86 7.22 -6.50 -20.42
N VAL A 87 7.56 -5.49 -19.60
CA VAL A 87 8.85 -4.80 -19.70
C VAL A 87 10.03 -5.74 -19.39
N ALA A 88 9.89 -6.62 -18.40
CA ALA A 88 10.99 -7.50 -17.97
C ALA A 88 11.11 -8.79 -18.80
N PHE A 89 10.00 -9.34 -19.28
CA PHE A 89 9.94 -10.68 -19.88
C PHE A 89 9.28 -10.73 -21.26
N GLY A 90 8.64 -9.64 -21.71
CA GLY A 90 7.84 -9.59 -22.94
C GLY A 90 8.61 -9.14 -24.17
N GLY A 91 9.79 -9.75 -24.41
CA GLY A 91 10.61 -9.48 -25.60
C GLY A 91 9.84 -9.54 -26.92
#